data_AF-A0A0N7L3R3-F1
#
_entry.id   AF-A0A0N7L3R3-F1
#
_cell.length_a   1.000
_cell.length_b   1.000
_cell.length_c   1.000
_cell.angle_alpha   90.00
_cell.angle_beta   90.00
_cell.angle_gamma   90.00
#
_symmetry.space_group_name_H-M   'P 1'
#
loop_
_entity.id
_entity.type
_entity.pdbx_description
1 polymer ?
#
loop_
_entity_poly.entity_id
_entity_poly.type
_entity_poly.pdbx_seq_one_letter_code
_entity_poly.pdbx_strand_id
1 'polypeptide(L)'
;MIISVARARKFSVALRRASQARCASSVSTALPEGLHEITCVPRTPSWSLKELHSAGAQFNAEDAVLTEEKLRELADLCHLHLDDDRIPKLLKGVESIIQCTKTVQAMTINEKIEDVYAKHDFGIDAAPLRDDIVTEGDCAEELLANAAVKCGYYFKVPKVLQD
;
A
#
# COMPACT_ATOMS: atom_id res chain seq x y z
N MET A 1 -36.37 17.89 -33.48
CA MET A 1 -35.46 16.75 -33.72
C MET A 1 -34.16 17.34 -34.27
N ILE A 2 -33.18 17.62 -33.39
CA ILE A 2 -31.96 18.37 -33.73
C ILE A 2 -30.82 17.35 -33.82
N ILE A 3 -30.27 17.16 -35.01
CA ILE A 3 -29.14 16.26 -35.27
C ILE A 3 -27.86 17.03 -34.92
N SER A 4 -27.20 16.63 -33.82
CA SER A 4 -25.91 17.17 -33.40
C SER A 4 -24.79 16.43 -34.14
N VAL A 5 -23.99 17.17 -34.90
CA VAL A 5 -22.85 16.65 -35.67
C VAL A 5 -21.61 16.61 -34.77
N ALA A 6 -21.12 15.42 -34.46
CA ALA A 6 -19.89 15.22 -33.69
C ALA A 6 -18.66 15.63 -34.52
N ARG A 7 -17.87 16.58 -33.99
CA ARG A 7 -16.63 17.07 -34.58
C ARG A 7 -15.47 16.17 -34.17
N ALA A 8 -15.02 15.31 -35.09
CA ALA A 8 -13.85 14.46 -34.89
C ALA A 8 -12.56 15.32 -34.81
N ARG A 9 -11.89 15.30 -33.65
CA ARG A 9 -10.55 15.88 -33.47
C ARG A 9 -9.50 14.88 -33.96
N LYS A 10 -8.81 15.22 -35.05
CA LYS A 10 -7.66 14.46 -35.56
C LYS A 10 -6.44 14.77 -34.70
N PHE A 11 -5.90 13.78 -33.98
CA PHE A 11 -4.58 13.87 -33.38
C PHE A 11 -3.53 13.45 -34.42
N SER A 12 -2.75 14.42 -34.90
CA SER A 12 -1.59 14.18 -35.76
C SER A 12 -0.41 13.72 -34.89
N VAL A 13 -0.06 12.44 -34.96
CA VAL A 13 1.16 11.92 -34.35
C VAL A 13 2.33 12.22 -35.30
N ALA A 14 3.23 13.10 -34.86
CA ALA A 14 4.45 13.40 -35.59
C ALA A 14 5.40 12.19 -35.53
N LEU A 15 5.65 11.59 -36.70
CA LEU A 15 6.62 10.50 -36.87
C LEU A 15 8.04 11.07 -36.67
N ARG A 16 8.62 10.90 -35.47
CA ARG A 16 10.05 11.16 -35.27
C ARG A 16 10.84 9.97 -35.81
N ARG A 17 11.54 10.19 -36.93
CA ARG A 17 12.58 9.29 -37.46
C ARG A 17 13.63 9.05 -36.36
N ALA A 18 13.70 7.82 -35.87
CA ALA A 18 14.82 7.37 -35.05
C ALA A 18 16.05 7.24 -35.94
N SER A 19 17.07 8.05 -35.64
CA SER A 19 18.40 7.96 -36.22
C SER A 19 19.06 6.65 -35.78
N GLN A 20 19.29 5.77 -36.75
CA GLN A 20 20.19 4.62 -36.59
C GLN A 20 21.60 5.15 -36.31
N ALA A 21 22.13 4.84 -35.13
CA ALA A 21 23.54 5.06 -34.82
C ALA A 21 24.14 3.80 -34.19
N ARG A 22 24.87 3.08 -35.05
CA ARG A 22 26.13 2.37 -34.81
C ARG A 22 26.10 1.19 -33.83
N CYS A 23 26.12 0.01 -34.46
CA CYS A 23 26.65 -1.24 -33.92
C CYS A 23 28.07 -1.03 -33.37
N ALA A 24 28.31 -1.47 -32.13
CA ALA A 24 29.63 -1.74 -31.61
C ALA A 24 29.76 -3.24 -31.34
N SER A 25 30.91 -3.76 -31.77
CA SER A 25 31.31 -5.17 -31.89
C SER A 25 31.16 -5.99 -30.61
N SER A 26 30.56 -7.17 -30.77
CA SER A 26 30.40 -8.22 -29.76
C SER A 26 31.58 -9.20 -29.79
N VAL A 27 32.33 -9.30 -28.69
CA VAL A 27 33.10 -10.49 -28.35
C VAL A 27 32.09 -11.56 -27.92
N SER A 28 31.93 -12.59 -28.74
CA SER A 28 30.99 -13.69 -28.54
C SER A 28 31.48 -14.63 -27.43
N THR A 29 31.14 -14.34 -26.19
CA THR A 29 30.95 -15.41 -25.21
C THR A 29 29.53 -15.91 -25.40
N ALA A 30 29.37 -17.17 -25.84
CA ALA A 30 28.08 -17.77 -26.08
C ALA A 30 27.24 -17.68 -24.79
N LEU A 31 26.18 -16.87 -24.82
CA LEU A 31 25.21 -16.84 -23.73
C LEU A 31 24.59 -18.24 -23.63
N PRO A 32 24.43 -18.79 -22.41
CA PRO A 32 23.77 -20.09 -22.22
C PRO A 32 22.38 -20.08 -22.90
N GLU A 33 21.98 -21.19 -23.52
CA GLU A 33 20.84 -21.31 -24.44
C GLU A 33 19.55 -20.63 -23.93
N GLY A 34 19.25 -20.73 -22.63
CA GLY A 34 18.07 -20.09 -22.03
C GLY A 34 18.07 -18.56 -22.06
N LEU A 35 19.24 -17.90 -22.10
CA LEU A 35 19.32 -16.44 -22.21
C LEU A 35 19.10 -15.94 -23.65
N HIS A 36 19.43 -16.77 -24.65
CA HIS A 36 19.21 -16.44 -26.06
C HIS A 36 17.71 -16.30 -26.36
N GLU A 37 16.89 -17.20 -25.79
CA GLU A 37 15.43 -17.15 -25.92
C GLU A 37 14.85 -15.86 -25.33
N ILE A 38 15.29 -15.44 -24.13
CA ILE A 38 14.82 -14.21 -23.46
C ILE A 38 15.16 -12.95 -24.27
N THR A 39 16.33 -12.92 -24.91
CA THR A 39 16.74 -11.79 -25.77
C THR A 39 16.01 -11.72 -27.11
N CYS A 40 15.52 -12.86 -27.61
CA CYS A 40 14.78 -12.94 -28.87
C CYS A 40 13.27 -12.71 -28.72
N VAL A 41 12.75 -12.59 -27.48
CA VAL A 41 11.34 -12.25 -27.26
C VAL A 41 11.06 -10.85 -27.84
N PRO A 42 10.14 -10.71 -28.80
CA PRO A 42 9.78 -9.42 -29.36
C PRO A 42 9.21 -8.54 -28.25
N ARG A 43 9.94 -7.48 -27.90
CA ARG A 43 9.49 -6.48 -26.92
C ARG A 43 8.36 -5.68 -27.54
N THR A 44 7.12 -6.08 -27.25
CA THR A 44 5.97 -5.21 -27.48
C THR A 44 6.14 -3.95 -26.62
N PRO A 45 5.78 -2.76 -27.13
CA PRO A 45 5.77 -1.57 -26.30
C PRO A 45 4.72 -1.75 -25.21
N SER A 46 5.18 -2.09 -24.00
CA SER A 46 4.35 -2.15 -22.81
C SER A 46 4.65 -0.95 -21.93
N TRP A 47 3.62 -0.43 -21.26
CA TRP A 47 3.82 0.57 -20.23
C TRP A 47 4.55 -0.06 -19.04
N SER A 48 5.57 0.62 -18.55
CA SER A 48 6.23 0.22 -17.31
C SER A 48 5.30 0.48 -16.12
N LEU A 49 5.45 -0.30 -15.05
CA LEU A 49 4.69 -0.11 -13.81
C LEU A 49 4.88 1.32 -13.26
N LYS A 50 6.09 1.85 -13.37
CA LYS A 50 6.42 3.23 -12.98
C LYS A 50 5.64 4.25 -13.81
N GLU A 51 5.48 4.04 -15.11
CA GLU A 51 4.69 4.93 -15.98
C GLU A 51 3.19 4.85 -15.66
N LEU A 52 2.68 3.65 -15.38
CA LEU A 52 1.28 3.47 -14.96
C LEU A 52 0.97 4.22 -13.66
N HIS A 53 1.87 4.13 -12.66
CA HIS A 53 1.70 4.84 -11.39
C HIS A 53 1.94 6.35 -11.49
N SER A 54 2.87 6.79 -12.34
CA SER A 54 3.20 8.22 -12.48
C SER A 54 2.25 8.98 -13.42
N ALA A 55 1.63 8.32 -14.41
CA ALA A 55 0.63 8.93 -15.28
C ALA A 55 -0.66 9.34 -14.53
N GLY A 56 -0.97 8.67 -13.42
CA GLY A 56 -2.07 9.04 -12.50
C GLY A 56 -1.64 9.93 -11.32
N ALA A 57 -0.34 10.22 -11.17
CA ALA A 57 0.22 10.95 -10.03
C ALA A 57 0.36 12.46 -10.28
N GLN A 58 -0.55 13.08 -11.03
CA GLN A 58 -0.68 14.53 -10.97
C GLN A 58 -1.21 14.89 -9.58
N PHE A 59 -0.32 15.30 -8.69
CA PHE A 59 -0.69 15.89 -7.41
C PHE A 59 -1.33 17.24 -7.67
N ASN A 60 -2.65 17.24 -7.86
CA ASN A 60 -3.41 18.48 -7.77
C ASN A 60 -3.56 18.80 -6.27
N ALA A 61 -3.29 20.04 -5.88
CA ALA A 61 -3.41 20.47 -4.48
C ALA A 61 -4.84 20.28 -3.93
N GLU A 62 -5.83 20.22 -4.82
CA GLU A 62 -7.24 19.91 -4.52
C GLU A 62 -7.49 18.44 -4.08
N ASP A 63 -6.56 17.51 -4.35
CA ASP A 63 -6.68 16.09 -4.00
C ASP A 63 -5.95 15.71 -2.69
N ALA A 64 -5.36 16.69 -2.00
CA ALA A 64 -4.65 16.49 -0.74
C ALA A 64 -5.65 16.09 0.36
N VAL A 65 -5.72 14.79 0.64
CA VAL A 65 -6.67 14.20 1.60
C VAL A 65 -6.27 14.49 3.05
N LEU A 66 -4.98 14.69 3.30
CA LEU A 66 -4.42 14.74 4.64
C LEU A 66 -3.82 16.10 4.97
N THR A 67 -4.37 16.77 5.98
CA THR A 67 -3.79 17.97 6.58
C THR A 67 -2.87 17.61 7.76
N GLU A 68 -2.00 18.54 8.17
CA GLU A 68 -1.15 18.35 9.35
C GLU A 68 -1.96 18.07 10.62
N GLU A 69 -3.10 18.76 10.79
CA GLU A 69 -4.03 18.54 11.90
C GLU A 69 -4.56 17.11 11.92
N LYS A 70 -4.96 16.57 10.76
CA LYS A 70 -5.45 15.20 10.63
C LYS A 70 -4.36 14.17 10.88
N LEU A 71 -3.11 14.48 10.51
CA LEU A 71 -1.98 13.63 10.82
C LEU A 71 -1.69 13.59 12.33
N ARG A 72 -1.80 14.73 13.03
CA ARG A 72 -1.67 14.79 14.49
C ARG A 72 -2.79 14.01 15.20
N GLU A 73 -4.03 14.20 14.77
CA GLU A 73 -5.19 13.45 15.28
C GLU A 73 -4.99 11.93 15.11
N LEU A 74 -4.49 11.50 13.94
CA LEU A 74 -4.19 10.08 13.69
C LEU A 74 -3.06 9.58 14.60
N ALA A 75 -2.04 10.39 14.86
CA ALA A 75 -0.96 10.03 15.78
C ALA A 75 -1.45 9.85 17.22
N ASP A 76 -2.37 10.72 17.66
CA ASP A 76 -2.98 10.63 18.99
C ASP A 76 -3.82 9.35 19.14
N LEU A 77 -4.59 8.99 18.10
CA LEU A 77 -5.33 7.72 18.05
C LEU A 77 -4.41 6.49 18.10
N CYS A 78 -3.21 6.60 17.53
CA CYS A 78 -2.20 5.53 17.59
C CYS A 78 -1.31 5.59 18.83
N HIS A 79 -1.51 6.56 19.73
CA HIS A 79 -0.64 6.80 20.89
C HIS A 79 0.84 6.99 20.51
N LEU A 80 1.10 7.67 19.39
CA LEU A 80 2.43 7.96 18.87
C LEU A 80 2.79 9.42 19.11
N HIS A 81 3.96 9.67 19.70
CA HIS A 81 4.51 11.01 19.80
C HIS A 81 5.19 11.41 18.48
N LEU A 82 4.84 12.58 17.93
CA LEU A 82 5.42 13.13 16.71
C LEU A 82 6.16 14.43 16.98
N ASP A 83 7.45 14.46 16.62
CA ASP A 83 8.22 15.70 16.55
C ASP A 83 7.77 16.57 15.37
N ASP A 84 7.66 17.88 15.56
CA ASP A 84 7.23 18.83 14.53
C ASP A 84 8.13 18.77 13.27
N ASP A 85 9.42 18.50 13.44
CA ASP A 85 10.39 18.36 12.34
C ASP A 85 10.08 17.19 11.40
N ARG A 86 9.37 16.17 11.89
CA ARG A 86 9.07 14.94 11.13
C ARG A 86 7.74 15.01 10.39
N ILE A 87 6.85 15.92 10.79
CA ILE A 87 5.52 16.12 10.21
C ILE A 87 5.54 16.27 8.69
N PRO A 88 6.35 17.15 8.07
CA PRO A 88 6.29 17.34 6.62
C PRO A 88 6.73 16.10 5.84
N LYS A 89 7.71 15.35 6.37
CA LYS A 89 8.18 14.10 5.75
C LYS A 89 7.13 13.00 5.88
N LEU A 90 6.50 12.90 7.04
CA LEU A 90 5.49 11.88 7.32
C LEU A 90 4.20 12.14 6.54
N LEU A 91 3.78 13.40 6.43
CA LEU A 91 2.62 13.80 5.64
C LEU A 91 2.77 13.34 4.20
N LYS A 92 3.92 13.64 3.56
CA LYS A 92 4.21 13.17 2.20
C LYS A 92 4.22 11.63 2.08
N GLY A 93 4.78 10.94 3.08
CA GLY A 93 4.84 9.48 3.10
C GLY A 93 3.47 8.83 3.19
N VAL A 94 2.64 9.30 4.13
CA VAL A 94 1.28 8.80 4.34
C VAL A 94 0.39 9.13 3.14
N GLU A 95 0.50 10.33 2.59
CA GLU A 95 -0.25 10.73 1.39
C GLU A 95 0.08 9.84 0.18
N SER A 96 1.36 9.49 0.02
CA SER A 96 1.80 8.54 -1.03
C SER A 96 1.18 7.15 -0.84
N ILE A 97 1.04 6.68 0.40
CA ILE A 97 0.39 5.41 0.72
C ILE A 97 -1.10 5.48 0.40
N ILE A 98 -1.79 6.55 0.81
CA ILE A 98 -3.23 6.76 0.53
C ILE A 98 -3.49 6.81 -0.97
N GLN A 99 -2.62 7.45 -1.75
CA GLN A 99 -2.77 7.49 -3.20
C GLN A 99 -2.60 6.10 -3.84
N CYS A 100 -1.66 5.30 -3.32
CA CYS A 100 -1.49 3.92 -3.74
C CYS A 100 -2.77 3.10 -3.48
N THR A 101 -3.38 3.25 -2.29
CA THR A 101 -4.61 2.52 -1.96
C THR A 101 -5.82 2.98 -2.79
N LYS A 102 -5.94 4.28 -3.13
CA LYS A 102 -6.94 4.77 -4.09
C LYS A 102 -6.82 4.09 -5.45
N THR A 103 -5.59 3.82 -5.91
CA THR A 103 -5.36 3.08 -7.17
C THR A 103 -5.89 1.66 -7.08
N VAL A 104 -5.69 0.98 -5.95
CA VAL A 104 -6.23 -0.36 -5.69
C VAL A 104 -7.75 -0.33 -5.64
N GLN A 105 -8.36 0.68 -5.00
CA GLN A 105 -9.81 0.85 -4.95
C GLN A 105 -10.44 1.11 -6.32
N ALA A 106 -9.73 1.78 -7.23
CA ALA A 106 -10.20 2.03 -8.58
C ALA A 106 -10.21 0.76 -9.46
N MET A 107 -9.57 -0.32 -9.02
CA MET A 107 -9.62 -1.61 -9.72
C MET A 107 -10.94 -2.32 -9.41
N THR A 108 -11.60 -2.79 -10.46
CA THR A 108 -12.83 -3.60 -10.32
C THR A 108 -12.50 -4.90 -9.59
N ILE A 109 -13.10 -5.09 -8.41
CA ILE A 109 -12.98 -6.32 -7.65
C ILE A 109 -13.88 -7.37 -8.31
N ASN A 110 -13.30 -8.49 -8.77
CA ASN A 110 -14.07 -9.59 -9.36
C ASN A 110 -15.01 -10.24 -8.33
N GLU A 111 -16.14 -10.74 -8.83
CA GLU A 111 -17.20 -11.42 -8.09
C GLU A 111 -16.63 -12.59 -7.25
N LYS A 112 -16.60 -12.41 -5.91
CA LYS A 112 -16.36 -13.39 -4.80
C LYS A 112 -15.58 -12.75 -3.63
N ILE A 113 -15.98 -11.57 -3.17
CA ILE A 113 -15.36 -10.90 -2.01
C ILE A 113 -15.61 -11.71 -0.72
N GLU A 114 -16.77 -12.35 -0.62
CA GLU A 114 -17.17 -13.20 0.51
C GLU A 114 -16.18 -14.35 0.76
N ASP A 115 -15.59 -14.89 -0.31
CA ASP A 115 -14.57 -15.93 -0.22
C ASP A 115 -13.31 -15.44 0.51
N VAL A 116 -12.99 -14.14 0.51
CA VAL A 116 -11.80 -13.61 1.20
C VAL A 116 -12.00 -13.60 2.70
N TYR A 117 -13.20 -13.24 3.17
CA TYR A 117 -13.53 -13.21 4.60
C TYR A 117 -13.84 -14.60 5.15
N ALA A 118 -14.32 -15.52 4.30
CA ALA A 118 -14.69 -16.88 4.69
C ALA A 118 -13.60 -17.94 4.46
N LYS A 119 -12.49 -17.64 3.76
CA LYS A 119 -11.35 -18.56 3.57
C LYS A 119 -10.49 -18.63 4.82
N HIS A 120 -11.04 -19.23 5.86
CA HIS A 120 -10.23 -19.91 6.86
C HIS A 120 -10.04 -21.36 6.37
N ASP A 121 -8.84 -21.93 6.58
CA ASP A 121 -8.56 -23.35 6.23
C ASP A 121 -9.30 -24.34 7.16
N PHE A 122 -9.99 -23.78 8.15
CA PHE A 122 -10.98 -24.46 8.96
C PHE A 122 -12.28 -24.27 8.19
N GLY A 123 -12.87 -25.37 7.71
CA GLY A 123 -13.95 -25.36 6.72
C GLY A 123 -15.18 -24.52 7.06
N ILE A 124 -16.25 -24.72 6.31
CA ILE A 124 -17.56 -24.02 6.41
C ILE A 124 -18.22 -24.17 7.81
N ASP A 125 -17.57 -24.86 8.74
CA ASP A 125 -18.04 -25.15 10.07
C ASP A 125 -17.85 -23.96 11.02
N ALA A 126 -18.84 -23.79 11.90
CA ALA A 126 -18.89 -22.73 12.89
C ALA A 126 -17.58 -22.63 13.71
N ALA A 127 -17.19 -21.40 14.07
CA ALA A 127 -16.03 -21.15 14.91
C ALA A 127 -16.05 -22.04 16.17
N PRO A 128 -14.91 -22.64 16.57
CA PRO A 128 -14.85 -23.50 17.76
C PRO A 128 -15.41 -22.78 18.98
N LEU A 129 -16.41 -23.39 19.63
CA LEU A 129 -16.95 -22.89 20.88
C LEU A 129 -15.96 -23.20 22.01
N ARG A 130 -15.72 -22.22 22.87
CA ARG A 130 -14.91 -22.40 24.09
C ARG A 130 -15.75 -23.14 25.14
N ASP A 131 -15.20 -24.19 25.74
CA ASP A 131 -15.82 -24.88 26.87
C ASP A 131 -15.97 -23.95 28.08
N ASP A 132 -17.09 -24.10 28.81
CA ASP A 132 -17.39 -23.30 30.01
C ASP A 132 -16.72 -23.91 31.24
N ILE A 133 -15.39 -23.74 31.32
CA ILE A 133 -14.56 -24.25 32.41
C ILE A 133 -13.89 -23.07 33.12
N VAL A 134 -14.06 -22.99 34.44
CA VAL A 134 -13.41 -21.98 35.28
C VAL A 134 -11.91 -22.27 35.37
N THR A 135 -11.07 -21.32 34.97
CA THR A 135 -9.60 -21.44 34.91
C THR A 135 -8.86 -20.38 35.74
N GLU A 136 -9.56 -19.61 36.56
CA GLU A 136 -8.95 -18.55 37.37
C GLU A 136 -7.99 -19.13 38.42
N GLY A 137 -6.76 -18.65 38.44
CA GLY A 137 -5.71 -19.00 39.40
C GLY A 137 -4.92 -17.78 39.86
N ASP A 138 -4.24 -17.88 41.00
CA ASP A 138 -3.41 -16.80 41.57
C ASP A 138 -2.04 -16.74 40.89
N CYS A 139 -2.01 -16.25 39.65
CA CYS A 139 -0.81 -16.15 38.81
C CYS A 139 -0.22 -14.73 38.77
N ALA A 140 -0.46 -13.92 39.79
CA ALA A 140 -0.06 -12.50 39.80
C ALA A 140 1.45 -12.29 39.61
N GLU A 141 2.29 -13.17 40.15
CA GLU A 141 3.75 -13.11 39.97
C GLU A 141 4.18 -13.38 38.53
N GLU A 142 3.55 -14.36 37.87
CA GLU A 142 3.83 -14.72 36.46
C GLU A 142 3.39 -13.61 35.51
N LEU A 143 2.21 -13.02 35.74
CA LEU A 143 1.69 -11.91 34.94
C LEU A 143 2.57 -10.65 35.03
N LEU A 144 3.17 -10.40 36.20
CA LEU A 144 4.00 -9.24 36.46
C LEU A 144 5.49 -9.46 36.12
N ALA A 145 5.90 -10.66 35.71
CA ALA A 145 7.30 -10.98 35.44
C ALA A 145 7.91 -10.12 34.31
N ASN A 146 7.09 -9.80 33.30
CA ASN A 146 7.51 -8.95 32.15
C ASN A 146 7.24 -7.46 32.37
N ALA A 147 6.65 -7.07 33.51
CA ALA A 147 6.31 -5.68 33.77
C ALA A 147 7.58 -4.85 34.04
N ALA A 148 7.73 -3.73 33.33
CA ALA A 148 8.87 -2.84 33.54
C ALA A 148 8.89 -2.24 34.96
N VAL A 149 7.72 -1.89 35.51
CA VAL A 149 7.58 -1.37 36.86
C VAL A 149 6.33 -1.95 37.53
N LYS A 150 6.52 -2.57 38.69
CA LYS A 150 5.44 -3.14 39.51
C LYS A 150 5.36 -2.47 40.88
N CYS A 151 4.16 -2.38 41.43
CA CYS A 151 3.89 -1.87 42.78
C CYS A 151 3.02 -2.90 43.50
N GLY A 152 3.64 -3.76 44.31
CA GLY A 152 2.96 -4.94 44.86
C GLY A 152 2.39 -5.82 43.74
N TYR A 153 1.09 -6.12 43.81
CA TYR A 153 0.34 -6.92 42.85
C TYR A 153 -0.22 -6.13 41.66
N TYR A 154 0.29 -4.91 41.40
CA TYR A 154 -0.27 -4.01 40.38
C TYR A 154 0.79 -3.52 39.39
N PHE A 155 0.36 -3.31 38.14
CA PHE A 155 1.12 -2.55 37.15
C PHE A 155 1.15 -1.07 37.55
N LYS A 156 2.35 -0.50 37.65
CA LYS A 156 2.48 0.92 37.97
C LYS A 156 2.38 1.74 36.69
N VAL A 157 1.28 2.48 36.52
CA VAL A 157 1.06 3.40 35.40
C VAL A 157 1.05 4.84 35.91
N PRO A 158 1.69 5.80 35.21
CA PRO A 158 1.57 7.21 35.54
C PRO A 158 0.11 7.65 35.55
N LYS A 159 -0.34 8.23 36.67
CA LYS A 159 -1.66 8.85 36.74
C LYS A 159 -1.57 10.23 36.08
N VAL A 160 -1.86 10.29 34.79
CA VAL A 160 -1.97 11.56 34.08
C VAL A 160 -3.46 11.90 34.02
N LEU A 161 -3.91 12.80 34.89
CA LEU A 161 -5.16 13.51 34.68
C LEU A 161 -4.76 14.77 33.91
N GLN A 162 -5.05 14.82 32.62
CA GLN A 162 -4.96 16.05 31.82
C GLN A 162 -6.39 16.60 31.68
N ASP A 163 -6.53 17.93 31.81
CA ASP A 163 -7.78 18.68 31.58
C ASP A 163 -8.22 18.62 30.10
#